data_AF-A0A351LDB4-F1
#
_entry.id   AF-A0A351LDB4-F1
#
_cell.length_a   1.000
_cell.length_b   1.000
_cell.length_c   1.000
_cell.angle_alpha   90.00
_cell.angle_beta   90.00
_cell.angle_gamma   90.00
#
_symmetry.space_group_name_H-M   'P 1'
#
loop_
_entity.id
_entity.type
_entity.pdbx_description
1 polymer ?
#
loop_
_entity_poly.entity_id
_entity_poly.type
_entity_poly.pdbx_seq_one_letter_code
_entity_poly.pdbx_strand_id
1 'polypeptide(L)'
;MSKTALETLRLIFNDQPDLLEIIKLGDIESERLVNSFRENNELFAAPVNLYVTGRTGAGKTSLGNRLLAQSVMESTGYIDCTDSVGFFKLASNLCYYDLPGAGSNESYENINRSALLMPQIEDEFAEPPITYIDRFKIKNFTKCPPLQKLEEKYVTVNEWQLHSNQQLVAPDVILYAIAPHMQFLSSDRKYLGQLLKTQKQRIEQNKVIFALNIFRLDGKRMPTQQNLEDVRKHITQIYERFYHDTPPIVEFDALTGDGINEITAFICQVLPKEKIGNIQQVLRNDLKQFAEQERSLRYMQTLIKIASRLATYKIDYKAGNQDLLQVAASSISAYGVSTFKNQEEIAQIKAELNALIESVVQETRDDRTKYISVTENILDTKELSRDIPLFEEKKVIDYIEVNETKVIPLSKVKKIVNMITGILPFGAKLFDEKIVNETVRKPIERLENRFVGYEKEVIGTVEVVVGQVEKIVGKEYLLGGYPVIRFLLGLGLGIQTYCSQPNRSLQNCLEEAEVMLERKLFPIKTHIEQLVEREAGSNAEQELIQTLNKALV
;
A
#
# COMPACT_ATOMS: atom_id res chain seq x y z
N MET A 1 12.18 4.70 -12.57
CA MET A 1 11.81 4.53 -11.15
C MET A 1 10.69 3.51 -10.90
N SER A 2 9.91 3.03 -11.90
CA SER A 2 8.81 2.06 -11.67
C SER A 2 9.28 0.64 -11.30
N LYS A 3 10.22 0.07 -12.07
CA LYS A 3 10.75 -1.30 -11.86
C LYS A 3 11.20 -1.59 -10.45
N THR A 4 11.91 -0.65 -9.85
CA THR A 4 12.51 -0.81 -8.52
C THR A 4 11.45 -0.79 -7.41
N ALA A 5 10.39 0.01 -7.55
CA ALA A 5 9.31 0.09 -6.57
C ALA A 5 8.46 -1.19 -6.53
N LEU A 6 8.21 -1.77 -7.71
CA LEU A 6 7.46 -3.00 -7.88
C LEU A 6 8.24 -4.23 -7.42
N GLU A 7 9.55 -4.28 -7.67
CA GLU A 7 10.45 -5.29 -7.11
C GLU A 7 10.54 -5.22 -5.58
N THR A 8 10.55 -4.01 -5.02
CA THR A 8 10.55 -3.80 -3.56
C THR A 8 9.25 -4.25 -2.91
N LEU A 9 8.08 -3.98 -3.52
CA LEU A 9 6.81 -4.55 -3.07
C LEU A 9 6.79 -6.09 -3.22
N ARG A 10 7.39 -6.65 -4.28
CA ARG A 10 7.58 -8.11 -4.44
C ARG A 10 8.37 -8.77 -3.35
N LEU A 11 9.35 -8.07 -2.78
CA LEU A 11 10.09 -8.59 -1.63
C LEU A 11 9.22 -8.64 -0.36
N ILE A 12 8.23 -7.76 -0.24
CA ILE A 12 7.45 -7.56 1.01
C ILE A 12 6.18 -8.40 1.05
N PHE A 13 5.57 -8.63 -0.11
CA PHE A 13 4.46 -9.56 -0.29
C PHE A 13 4.93 -10.84 -0.99
N ASN A 14 6.15 -11.29 -0.74
CA ASN A 14 6.67 -12.55 -1.30
C ASN A 14 5.84 -13.76 -0.83
N ASP A 15 5.21 -13.65 0.33
CA ASP A 15 4.30 -14.59 0.97
C ASP A 15 2.87 -14.49 0.44
N GLN A 16 2.54 -13.42 -0.30
CA GLN A 16 1.24 -13.19 -0.93
C GLN A 16 1.43 -12.71 -2.40
N PRO A 17 1.99 -13.55 -3.29
CA PRO A 17 2.32 -13.14 -4.66
C PRO A 17 1.09 -12.67 -5.47
N ASP A 18 -0.09 -13.22 -5.17
CA ASP A 18 -1.39 -12.88 -5.78
C ASP A 18 -1.77 -11.40 -5.60
N LEU A 19 -1.32 -10.76 -4.52
CA LEU A 19 -1.54 -9.32 -4.28
C LEU A 19 -0.79 -8.44 -5.27
N LEU A 20 0.33 -8.93 -5.78
CA LEU A 20 1.24 -8.20 -6.64
C LEU A 20 1.07 -8.54 -8.12
N GLU A 21 0.37 -9.63 -8.44
CA GLU A 21 -0.04 -9.94 -9.82
C GLU A 21 -0.88 -8.82 -10.42
N ILE A 22 -1.62 -8.11 -9.58
CA ILE A 22 -2.43 -6.94 -9.92
C ILE A 22 -1.54 -5.72 -10.25
N ILE A 23 -0.36 -5.61 -9.62
CA ILE A 23 0.61 -4.52 -9.82
C ILE A 23 1.57 -4.84 -11.01
N LYS A 24 1.63 -6.10 -11.48
CA LYS A 24 2.46 -6.52 -12.63
C LYS A 24 2.13 -5.79 -13.95
N LEU A 25 0.97 -5.12 -14.05
CA LEU A 25 0.56 -4.33 -15.22
C LEU A 25 1.45 -3.10 -15.50
N GLY A 26 2.29 -2.68 -14.55
CA GLY A 26 3.16 -1.51 -14.70
C GLY A 26 4.59 -1.78 -15.22
N ASP A 27 5.10 -3.01 -15.16
CA ASP A 27 6.53 -3.30 -15.44
C ASP A 27 6.80 -4.51 -16.36
N ILE A 28 5.76 -5.18 -16.83
CA ILE A 28 5.83 -6.01 -18.04
C ILE A 28 5.34 -5.03 -19.12
N GLU A 29 6.20 -4.25 -19.78
CA GLU A 29 6.60 -4.49 -21.17
C GLU A 29 7.65 -3.44 -21.56
N SER A 30 8.93 -3.80 -21.47
CA SER A 30 10.05 -2.95 -21.92
C SER A 30 9.94 -2.61 -23.41
N GLU A 31 10.26 -1.36 -23.77
CA GLU A 31 10.56 -0.71 -25.07
C GLU A 31 10.52 -1.54 -26.39
N ARG A 32 10.90 -2.82 -26.37
CA ARG A 32 10.70 -3.77 -27.47
C ARG A 32 9.23 -4.00 -27.82
N LEU A 33 8.34 -4.09 -26.84
CA LEU A 33 6.89 -4.23 -27.09
C LEU A 33 6.30 -2.89 -27.54
N VAL A 34 6.77 -1.77 -26.98
CA VAL A 34 6.30 -0.40 -27.32
C VAL A 34 6.53 -0.06 -28.79
N ASN A 35 7.65 -0.52 -29.39
CA ASN A 35 7.88 -0.32 -30.83
C ASN A 35 6.96 -1.20 -31.70
N SER A 36 6.56 -2.39 -31.25
CA SER A 36 5.51 -3.19 -31.91
C SER A 36 4.08 -2.70 -31.63
N PHE A 37 3.84 -2.02 -30.50
CA PHE A 37 2.55 -1.40 -30.12
C PHE A 37 2.26 -0.13 -30.92
N ARG A 38 3.29 0.62 -31.33
CA ARG A 38 3.11 1.82 -32.18
C ARG A 38 2.71 1.49 -33.61
N GLU A 39 3.05 0.29 -34.09
CA GLU A 39 2.70 -0.14 -35.44
C GLU A 39 1.30 -0.80 -35.52
N ASN A 40 0.73 -1.25 -34.40
CA ASN A 40 -0.60 -1.89 -34.37
C ASN A 40 -1.44 -1.45 -33.16
N ASN A 41 -2.49 -0.66 -33.41
CA ASN A 41 -3.49 -0.13 -32.46
C ASN A 41 -4.32 -1.21 -31.69
N GLU A 42 -3.70 -2.17 -31.00
CA GLU A 42 -4.39 -3.15 -30.15
C GLU A 42 -4.05 -2.91 -28.66
N LEU A 43 -4.87 -2.12 -27.98
CA LEU A 43 -4.66 -1.62 -26.61
C LEU A 43 -4.74 -2.68 -25.46
N PHE A 44 -4.74 -4.00 -25.71
CA PHE A 44 -4.88 -5.05 -24.67
C PHE A 44 -4.08 -6.34 -24.96
N ALA A 45 -3.28 -6.84 -24.01
CA ALA A 45 -2.25 -7.86 -24.27
C ALA A 45 -2.72 -9.34 -24.35
N ALA A 46 -3.97 -9.70 -24.03
CA ALA A 46 -4.46 -11.08 -24.19
C ALA A 46 -5.93 -11.17 -24.59
N PRO A 47 -6.32 -12.02 -25.57
CA PRO A 47 -7.71 -12.15 -25.98
C PRO A 47 -8.57 -12.84 -24.91
N VAL A 48 -9.83 -12.43 -24.83
CA VAL A 48 -10.87 -13.13 -24.07
C VAL A 48 -11.64 -14.03 -25.02
N ASN A 49 -11.51 -15.34 -24.91
CA ASN A 49 -12.12 -16.28 -25.83
C ASN A 49 -13.43 -16.83 -25.26
N LEU A 50 -14.54 -16.32 -25.78
CA LEU A 50 -15.89 -16.75 -25.48
C LEU A 50 -16.36 -17.75 -26.55
N TYR A 51 -16.52 -19.00 -26.15
CA TYR A 51 -17.05 -20.05 -27.02
C TYR A 51 -18.53 -20.24 -26.76
N VAL A 52 -19.33 -20.37 -27.82
CA VAL A 52 -20.76 -20.63 -27.69
C VAL A 52 -21.09 -21.95 -28.38
N THR A 53 -21.62 -22.88 -27.60
CA THR A 53 -21.95 -24.24 -28.04
C THR A 53 -23.40 -24.58 -27.73
N GLY A 54 -23.91 -25.64 -28.37
CA GLY A 54 -25.24 -26.20 -28.17
C GLY A 54 -25.98 -26.52 -29.45
N ARG A 55 -27.19 -27.07 -29.33
CA ARG A 55 -27.95 -27.61 -30.47
C ARG A 55 -28.23 -26.57 -31.55
N THR A 56 -28.39 -27.05 -32.79
CA THR A 56 -28.92 -26.23 -33.88
C THR A 56 -30.29 -25.67 -33.47
N GLY A 57 -30.53 -24.38 -33.70
CA GLY A 57 -31.76 -23.71 -33.28
C GLY A 57 -31.77 -23.19 -31.82
N ALA A 58 -30.72 -23.44 -31.02
CA ALA A 58 -30.66 -22.93 -29.65
C ALA A 58 -30.49 -21.40 -29.52
N GLY A 59 -30.24 -20.69 -30.62
CA GLY A 59 -30.07 -19.23 -30.67
C GLY A 59 -28.64 -18.73 -30.45
N LYS A 60 -27.62 -19.56 -30.70
CA LYS A 60 -26.19 -19.20 -30.56
C LYS A 60 -25.78 -18.01 -31.45
N THR A 61 -26.09 -18.10 -32.74
CA THR A 61 -25.81 -17.04 -33.72
C THR A 61 -26.62 -15.77 -33.42
N SER A 62 -27.88 -15.92 -32.99
CA SER A 62 -28.73 -14.79 -32.59
C SER A 62 -28.16 -14.05 -31.37
N LEU A 63 -27.65 -14.79 -30.38
CA LEU A 63 -26.92 -14.22 -29.23
C LEU A 63 -25.66 -13.47 -29.70
N GLY A 64 -24.86 -14.06 -30.59
CA GLY A 64 -23.66 -13.43 -31.16
C GLY A 64 -23.97 -12.10 -31.87
N ASN A 65 -24.99 -12.08 -32.73
CA ASN A 65 -25.46 -10.85 -33.39
C ASN A 65 -25.95 -9.80 -32.40
N ARG A 66 -26.59 -10.22 -31.30
CA ARG A 66 -27.06 -9.30 -30.26
C ARG A 66 -25.89 -8.65 -29.51
N LEU A 67 -24.81 -9.40 -29.27
CA LEU A 67 -23.56 -8.89 -28.72
C LEU A 67 -22.84 -7.93 -29.69
N LEU A 68 -22.88 -8.20 -30.99
CA LEU A 68 -22.35 -7.31 -32.04
C LEU A 68 -23.17 -6.02 -32.24
N ALA A 69 -24.37 -5.94 -31.68
CA ALA A 69 -25.37 -4.90 -31.98
C ALA A 69 -25.65 -4.72 -33.49
N GLN A 70 -25.33 -5.73 -34.29
CA GLN A 70 -25.46 -5.78 -35.75
C GLN A 70 -25.81 -7.20 -36.18
N SER A 71 -26.65 -7.36 -37.21
CA SER A 71 -27.00 -8.65 -37.79
C SER A 71 -25.98 -9.08 -38.86
N VAL A 72 -24.73 -9.32 -38.45
CA VAL A 72 -23.61 -9.64 -39.36
C VAL A 72 -23.56 -11.12 -39.72
N MET A 73 -23.96 -12.00 -38.79
CA MET A 73 -24.10 -13.43 -39.07
C MET A 73 -25.52 -13.74 -39.54
N GLU A 74 -25.65 -14.50 -40.62
CA GLU A 74 -26.96 -14.98 -41.06
C GLU A 74 -27.57 -15.92 -40.01
N SER A 75 -28.69 -15.49 -39.41
CA SER A 75 -29.44 -16.25 -38.41
C SER A 75 -30.78 -16.66 -39.02
N THR A 76 -30.78 -17.65 -39.91
CA THR A 76 -31.99 -18.02 -40.67
C THR A 76 -32.89 -19.02 -39.94
N GLY A 77 -32.47 -19.56 -38.78
CA GLY A 77 -33.24 -20.59 -38.06
C GLY A 77 -33.39 -21.92 -38.82
N TYR A 78 -32.86 -21.99 -40.06
CA TYR A 78 -32.78 -23.17 -40.90
C TYR A 78 -31.39 -23.81 -40.79
N ILE A 79 -31.32 -25.07 -41.21
CA ILE A 79 -30.32 -26.11 -40.92
C ILE A 79 -28.87 -25.79 -41.41
N ASP A 80 -28.58 -24.62 -41.98
CA ASP A 80 -27.40 -24.42 -42.84
C ASP A 80 -26.48 -23.23 -42.48
N CYS A 81 -26.16 -23.00 -41.20
CA CYS A 81 -25.25 -21.90 -40.83
C CYS A 81 -23.93 -22.29 -40.16
N THR A 82 -23.56 -23.57 -40.02
CA THR A 82 -22.38 -23.88 -39.19
C THR A 82 -21.67 -25.18 -39.58
N ASP A 83 -21.24 -25.30 -40.83
CA ASP A 83 -20.18 -26.23 -41.28
C ASP A 83 -18.76 -25.77 -40.84
N SER A 84 -18.71 -24.71 -40.05
CA SER A 84 -17.52 -23.92 -39.78
C SER A 84 -17.68 -23.18 -38.46
N VAL A 85 -16.56 -22.81 -37.84
CA VAL A 85 -16.55 -21.96 -36.65
C VAL A 85 -16.74 -20.51 -37.09
N GLY A 86 -17.83 -19.88 -36.64
CA GLY A 86 -18.01 -18.44 -36.81
C GLY A 86 -17.14 -17.70 -35.81
N PHE A 87 -16.35 -16.73 -36.25
CA PHE A 87 -15.44 -15.99 -35.41
C PHE A 87 -15.62 -14.48 -35.62
N PHE A 88 -15.63 -13.72 -34.52
CA PHE A 88 -15.39 -12.29 -34.60
C PHE A 88 -14.62 -11.81 -33.38
N LYS A 89 -13.85 -10.76 -33.59
CA LYS A 89 -13.14 -10.02 -32.57
C LYS A 89 -13.82 -8.67 -32.40
N LEU A 90 -14.35 -8.39 -31.20
CA LEU A 90 -14.84 -7.06 -30.85
C LEU A 90 -13.68 -6.13 -30.46
N ALA A 91 -13.97 -4.84 -30.33
CA ALA A 91 -13.06 -3.92 -29.66
C ALA A 91 -12.65 -4.52 -28.29
N SER A 92 -11.43 -4.25 -27.82
CA SER A 92 -10.91 -4.78 -26.53
C SER A 92 -10.51 -6.27 -26.52
N ASN A 93 -10.27 -6.87 -27.69
CA ASN A 93 -9.77 -8.24 -27.82
C ASN A 93 -10.71 -9.33 -27.26
N LEU A 94 -12.02 -9.07 -27.19
CA LEU A 94 -13.03 -10.12 -26.96
C LEU A 94 -13.24 -10.90 -28.26
N CYS A 95 -12.88 -12.17 -28.23
CA CYS A 95 -13.03 -13.13 -29.31
C CYS A 95 -14.27 -13.99 -29.06
N TYR A 96 -15.23 -13.96 -29.97
CA TYR A 96 -16.41 -14.81 -29.93
C TYR A 96 -16.28 -15.92 -30.96
N TYR A 97 -16.51 -17.16 -30.53
CA TYR A 97 -16.50 -18.36 -31.35
C TYR A 97 -17.89 -19.00 -31.34
N ASP A 98 -18.65 -18.81 -32.42
CA ASP A 98 -19.91 -19.53 -32.68
C ASP A 98 -19.58 -20.93 -33.19
N LEU A 99 -19.87 -21.96 -32.40
CA LEU A 99 -19.57 -23.33 -32.77
C LEU A 99 -20.75 -24.01 -33.49
N PRO A 100 -20.47 -24.99 -34.36
CA PRO A 100 -21.50 -25.83 -34.94
C PRO A 100 -22.46 -26.47 -33.95
N GLY A 101 -23.67 -26.80 -34.41
CA GLY A 101 -24.67 -27.49 -33.61
C GLY A 101 -24.10 -28.79 -33.02
N ALA A 102 -24.14 -28.92 -31.69
CA ALA A 102 -23.83 -30.17 -31.00
C ALA A 102 -25.11 -30.96 -30.72
N GLY A 103 -25.09 -32.29 -30.82
CA GLY A 103 -26.21 -33.17 -30.51
C GLY A 103 -27.31 -33.24 -31.57
N SER A 104 -27.03 -32.82 -32.81
CA SER A 104 -27.93 -32.88 -33.97
C SER A 104 -27.31 -33.59 -35.19
N ASN A 105 -26.30 -33.00 -35.83
CA ASN A 105 -25.54 -33.61 -36.92
C ASN A 105 -24.12 -33.91 -36.42
N GLU A 106 -23.80 -35.20 -36.26
CA GLU A 106 -22.59 -35.67 -35.61
C GLU A 106 -21.31 -35.34 -36.42
N SER A 107 -21.40 -35.20 -37.74
CA SER A 107 -20.28 -34.72 -38.58
C SER A 107 -19.93 -33.25 -38.31
N TYR A 108 -20.92 -32.41 -38.00
CA TYR A 108 -20.68 -31.03 -37.57
C TYR A 108 -20.30 -30.94 -36.09
N GLU A 109 -20.78 -31.88 -35.27
CA GLU A 109 -20.39 -31.98 -33.87
C GLU A 109 -18.88 -32.25 -33.71
N ASN A 110 -18.25 -33.00 -34.62
CA ASN A 110 -16.79 -33.21 -34.59
C ASN A 110 -15.98 -31.92 -34.76
N ILE A 111 -16.49 -30.91 -35.49
CA ILE A 111 -15.88 -29.56 -35.55
C ILE A 111 -15.97 -28.88 -34.19
N ASN A 112 -17.16 -28.90 -33.57
CA ASN A 112 -17.39 -28.34 -32.24
C ASN A 112 -16.49 -28.99 -31.18
N ARG A 113 -16.46 -30.32 -31.15
CA ARG A 113 -15.63 -31.13 -30.25
C ARG A 113 -14.15 -30.82 -30.44
N SER A 114 -13.69 -30.77 -31.69
CA SER A 114 -12.30 -30.43 -32.00
C SER A 114 -11.92 -29.04 -31.51
N ALA A 115 -12.81 -28.05 -31.67
CA ALA A 115 -12.60 -26.69 -31.21
C ALA A 115 -12.50 -26.58 -29.68
N LEU A 116 -13.30 -27.37 -28.95
CA LEU A 116 -13.32 -27.43 -27.48
C LEU A 116 -12.39 -28.48 -26.86
N LEU A 117 -11.54 -29.12 -27.68
CA LEU A 117 -10.62 -30.19 -27.28
C LEU A 117 -11.32 -31.40 -26.64
N MET A 118 -12.56 -31.65 -27.04
CA MET A 118 -13.30 -32.85 -26.67
C MET A 118 -12.93 -34.00 -27.62
N PRO A 119 -12.99 -35.25 -27.16
CA PRO A 119 -12.87 -36.41 -28.04
C PRO A 119 -13.91 -36.38 -29.15
N GLN A 120 -13.47 -36.61 -30.38
CA GLN A 120 -14.33 -36.75 -31.55
C GLN A 120 -15.15 -38.05 -31.45
N ILE A 121 -16.30 -38.06 -32.14
CA ILE A 121 -17.16 -39.23 -32.28
C ILE A 121 -16.82 -39.94 -33.59
N GLU A 122 -16.86 -41.26 -33.56
CA GLU A 122 -16.85 -42.11 -34.75
C GLU A 122 -18.06 -43.04 -34.65
N ASP A 123 -18.85 -43.10 -35.72
CA ASP A 123 -19.99 -44.01 -35.82
C ASP A 123 -20.13 -44.46 -37.29
N GLU A 124 -19.69 -45.68 -37.54
CA GLU A 124 -19.71 -46.32 -38.86
C GLU A 124 -21.13 -46.67 -39.34
N PHE A 125 -22.11 -46.68 -38.43
CA PHE A 125 -23.50 -47.06 -38.72
C PHE A 125 -24.43 -45.86 -38.92
N ALA A 126 -23.94 -44.64 -38.73
CA ALA A 126 -24.69 -43.44 -39.08
C ALA A 126 -24.78 -43.25 -40.60
N GLU A 127 -25.81 -42.54 -41.07
CA GLU A 127 -25.98 -42.20 -42.48
C GLU A 127 -25.94 -40.68 -42.68
N PRO A 128 -24.84 -40.12 -43.24
CA PRO A 128 -23.58 -40.79 -43.63
C PRO A 128 -22.72 -41.19 -42.41
N PRO A 129 -21.77 -42.14 -42.58
CA PRO A 129 -20.85 -42.53 -41.51
C PRO A 129 -20.10 -41.34 -40.94
N ILE A 130 -20.01 -41.27 -39.61
CA ILE A 130 -19.31 -40.18 -38.91
C ILE A 130 -17.87 -40.61 -38.71
N THR A 131 -16.97 -39.83 -39.28
CA THR A 131 -15.52 -40.04 -39.18
C THR A 131 -14.86 -38.85 -38.51
N TYR A 132 -13.63 -39.05 -38.05
CA TYR A 132 -12.82 -37.96 -37.53
C TYR A 132 -12.50 -36.95 -38.61
N ILE A 133 -12.52 -35.68 -38.22
CA ILE A 133 -12.06 -34.58 -39.05
C ILE A 133 -10.57 -34.31 -38.76
N ASP A 134 -9.84 -33.97 -39.80
CA ASP A 134 -8.43 -33.57 -39.76
C ASP A 134 -8.26 -32.03 -39.79
N ARG A 135 -9.26 -31.32 -40.31
CA ARG A 135 -9.31 -29.86 -40.41
C ARG A 135 -10.74 -29.33 -40.38
N PHE A 136 -10.88 -28.07 -39.99
CA PHE A 136 -12.16 -27.35 -40.07
C PHE A 136 -11.95 -25.91 -40.52
N LYS A 137 -13.05 -25.27 -40.94
CA LYS A 137 -13.07 -23.92 -41.48
C LYS A 137 -13.45 -22.92 -40.39
N ILE A 138 -12.79 -21.76 -40.37
CA ILE A 138 -13.10 -20.60 -39.54
C ILE A 138 -13.54 -19.47 -40.47
N LYS A 139 -14.71 -18.90 -40.22
CA LYS A 139 -15.28 -17.74 -40.93
C LYS A 139 -15.12 -16.50 -40.05
N ASN A 140 -14.30 -15.54 -40.46
CA ASN A 140 -14.00 -14.35 -39.66
C ASN A 140 -14.87 -13.14 -40.07
N PHE A 141 -15.78 -12.75 -39.18
CA PHE A 141 -16.74 -11.65 -39.35
C PHE A 141 -16.26 -10.32 -38.74
N THR A 142 -15.03 -10.24 -38.19
CA THR A 142 -14.49 -9.06 -37.48
C THR A 142 -14.56 -7.76 -38.29
N LYS A 143 -14.32 -7.83 -39.61
CA LYS A 143 -14.26 -6.67 -40.51
C LYS A 143 -15.31 -6.77 -41.63
N CYS A 144 -16.49 -7.33 -41.36
CA CYS A 144 -17.54 -7.48 -42.36
C CYS A 144 -18.61 -6.36 -42.25
N PRO A 145 -18.45 -5.21 -42.95
CA PRO A 145 -19.61 -4.41 -43.35
C PRO A 145 -20.40 -5.16 -44.45
N PRO A 146 -21.67 -4.79 -44.72
CA PRO A 146 -22.60 -5.58 -45.54
C PRO A 146 -22.19 -5.85 -47.01
N LEU A 147 -21.03 -5.37 -47.48
CA LEU A 147 -20.58 -5.43 -48.87
C LEU A 147 -19.14 -5.96 -49.06
N GLN A 148 -18.48 -6.44 -48.00
CA GLN A 148 -17.10 -6.95 -48.08
C GLN A 148 -17.04 -8.48 -48.01
N LYS A 149 -16.09 -9.08 -48.76
CA LYS A 149 -15.93 -10.53 -48.86
C LYS A 149 -15.45 -11.12 -47.52
N LEU A 150 -16.19 -12.10 -47.01
CA LEU A 150 -15.90 -12.81 -45.77
C LEU A 150 -14.51 -13.47 -45.83
N GLU A 151 -13.70 -13.28 -44.79
CA GLU A 151 -12.41 -13.96 -44.64
C GLU A 151 -12.62 -15.39 -44.15
N GLU A 152 -12.06 -16.36 -44.86
CA GLU A 152 -12.19 -17.78 -44.55
C GLU A 152 -10.82 -18.43 -44.43
N LYS A 153 -10.59 -19.19 -43.36
CA LYS A 153 -9.34 -19.92 -43.11
C LYS A 153 -9.62 -21.36 -42.73
N TYR A 154 -8.89 -22.30 -43.33
CA TYR A 154 -8.86 -23.69 -42.88
C TYR A 154 -7.74 -23.88 -41.84
N VAL A 155 -8.02 -24.61 -40.78
CA VAL A 155 -7.06 -24.94 -39.72
C VAL A 155 -7.13 -26.43 -39.45
N THR A 156 -5.97 -27.09 -39.29
CA THR A 156 -5.95 -28.50 -38.93
C THR A 156 -6.27 -28.69 -37.45
N VAL A 157 -6.90 -29.81 -37.10
CA VAL A 157 -7.24 -30.14 -35.70
C VAL A 157 -5.97 -30.21 -34.86
N ASN A 158 -4.90 -30.81 -35.40
CA ASN A 158 -3.63 -30.91 -34.72
C ASN A 158 -3.06 -29.51 -34.41
N GLU A 159 -2.97 -28.62 -35.41
CA GLU A 159 -2.49 -27.25 -35.19
C GLU A 159 -3.37 -26.48 -34.18
N TRP A 160 -4.68 -26.65 -34.26
CA TRP A 160 -5.61 -25.99 -33.34
C TRP A 160 -5.34 -26.40 -31.90
N GLN A 161 -5.15 -27.70 -31.67
CA GLN A 161 -5.02 -28.30 -30.34
C GLN A 161 -3.58 -28.26 -29.78
N LEU A 162 -2.59 -27.83 -30.57
CA LEU A 162 -1.22 -27.62 -30.10
C LEU A 162 -1.19 -26.65 -28.92
N HIS A 163 -0.33 -26.94 -27.94
CA HIS A 163 -0.21 -26.14 -26.72
C HIS A 163 0.09 -24.65 -27.00
N SER A 164 0.97 -24.37 -27.97
CA SER A 164 1.30 -23.00 -28.38
C SER A 164 0.11 -22.22 -28.94
N ASN A 165 -0.76 -22.88 -29.73
CA ASN A 165 -1.96 -22.24 -30.26
C ASN A 165 -3.02 -22.09 -29.16
N GLN A 166 -3.13 -23.06 -28.26
CA GLN A 166 -4.06 -23.01 -27.13
C GLN A 166 -3.78 -21.87 -26.15
N GLN A 167 -2.56 -21.33 -26.09
CA GLN A 167 -2.30 -20.10 -25.33
C GLN A 167 -3.07 -18.89 -25.89
N LEU A 168 -3.43 -18.91 -27.18
CA LEU A 168 -4.13 -17.83 -27.86
C LEU A 168 -5.63 -18.09 -27.99
N VAL A 169 -6.03 -19.34 -28.24
CA VAL A 169 -7.42 -19.67 -28.60
C VAL A 169 -8.16 -20.48 -27.53
N ALA A 170 -7.53 -20.90 -26.44
CA ALA A 170 -8.22 -21.72 -25.43
C ALA A 170 -9.46 -21.00 -24.89
N PRO A 171 -10.56 -21.73 -24.64
CA PRO A 171 -11.77 -21.14 -24.07
C PRO A 171 -11.49 -20.58 -22.69
N ASP A 172 -11.79 -19.29 -22.51
CA ASP A 172 -11.86 -18.65 -21.19
C ASP A 172 -13.24 -18.88 -20.57
N VAL A 173 -14.28 -18.79 -21.41
CA VAL A 173 -15.66 -19.07 -21.04
C VAL A 173 -16.35 -19.86 -22.14
N ILE A 174 -17.18 -20.81 -21.74
CA ILE A 174 -18.02 -21.60 -22.64
C ILE A 174 -19.49 -21.33 -22.29
N LEU A 175 -20.22 -20.66 -23.17
CA LEU A 175 -21.68 -20.55 -23.06
C LEU A 175 -22.32 -21.76 -23.75
N TYR A 176 -22.97 -22.60 -22.96
CA TYR A 176 -23.79 -23.67 -23.48
C TYR A 176 -25.24 -23.20 -23.61
N ALA A 177 -25.61 -22.80 -24.83
CA ALA A 177 -26.95 -22.34 -25.16
C ALA A 177 -27.91 -23.53 -25.31
N ILE A 178 -29.02 -23.48 -24.58
CA ILE A 178 -30.05 -24.52 -24.55
C ILE A 178 -31.39 -23.84 -24.78
N ALA A 179 -32.19 -24.37 -25.71
CA ALA A 179 -33.56 -23.92 -25.92
C ALA A 179 -34.53 -24.89 -25.22
N PRO A 180 -35.10 -24.53 -24.05
CA PRO A 180 -35.87 -25.49 -23.25
C PRO A 180 -37.10 -26.05 -23.97
N HIS A 181 -37.72 -25.28 -24.87
CA HIS A 181 -38.86 -25.71 -25.68
C HIS A 181 -38.49 -26.83 -26.68
N MET A 182 -37.20 -27.03 -27.00
CA MET A 182 -36.70 -28.13 -27.83
C MET A 182 -36.34 -29.39 -27.00
N GLN A 183 -36.62 -29.36 -25.70
CA GLN A 183 -36.29 -30.40 -24.72
C GLN A 183 -34.77 -30.64 -24.56
N PHE A 184 -34.39 -31.32 -23.47
CA PHE A 184 -33.00 -31.71 -23.22
C PHE A 184 -32.83 -33.21 -23.49
N LEU A 185 -32.40 -33.56 -24.70
CA LEU A 185 -32.42 -34.93 -25.20
C LEU A 185 -31.27 -35.79 -24.66
N SER A 186 -31.26 -37.07 -25.03
CA SER A 186 -30.16 -37.98 -24.68
C SER A 186 -28.81 -37.52 -25.27
N SER A 187 -28.82 -37.01 -26.50
CA SER A 187 -27.64 -36.45 -27.15
C SER A 187 -27.07 -35.25 -26.39
N ASP A 188 -27.93 -34.31 -25.98
CA ASP A 188 -27.56 -33.16 -25.14
C ASP A 188 -26.87 -33.60 -23.84
N ARG A 189 -27.45 -34.59 -23.16
CA ARG A 189 -26.92 -35.13 -21.90
C ARG A 189 -25.55 -35.79 -22.09
N LYS A 190 -25.37 -36.57 -23.15
CA LYS A 190 -24.09 -37.20 -23.49
C LYS A 190 -23.02 -36.14 -23.82
N TYR A 191 -23.38 -35.16 -24.65
CA TYR A 191 -22.49 -34.06 -25.02
C TYR A 191 -22.06 -33.25 -23.79
N LEU A 192 -23.01 -32.85 -22.94
CA LEU A 192 -22.71 -32.11 -21.71
C LEU A 192 -21.79 -32.88 -20.77
N GLY A 193 -22.08 -34.16 -20.53
CA GLY A 193 -21.25 -35.00 -19.68
C GLY A 193 -19.81 -35.07 -20.18
N GLN A 194 -19.62 -35.18 -21.49
CA GLN A 194 -18.30 -35.20 -22.09
C GLN A 194 -17.62 -33.82 -22.04
N LEU A 195 -18.36 -32.73 -22.23
CA LEU A 195 -17.85 -31.37 -22.13
C LEU A 195 -17.30 -31.10 -20.72
N LEU A 196 -18.10 -31.32 -19.67
CA LEU A 196 -17.69 -31.09 -18.28
C LEU A 196 -16.54 -32.01 -17.87
N LYS A 197 -16.56 -33.29 -18.27
CA LYS A 197 -15.45 -34.22 -18.04
C LYS A 197 -14.15 -33.70 -18.65
N THR A 198 -14.19 -33.25 -19.90
CA THR A 198 -13.02 -32.74 -20.63
C THR A 198 -12.49 -31.46 -19.98
N GLN A 199 -13.38 -30.53 -19.58
CA GLN A 199 -12.96 -29.31 -18.91
C GLN A 199 -12.35 -29.59 -17.53
N LYS A 200 -13.00 -30.42 -16.71
CA LYS A 200 -12.51 -30.80 -15.36
C LYS A 200 -11.13 -31.46 -15.39
N GLN A 201 -10.85 -32.27 -16.42
CA GLN A 201 -9.55 -32.91 -16.61
C GLN A 201 -8.43 -31.92 -16.94
N ARG A 202 -8.78 -30.75 -17.52
CA ARG A 202 -7.80 -29.74 -17.92
C ARG A 202 -7.63 -28.65 -16.87
N ILE A 203 -8.72 -28.20 -16.27
CA ILE A 203 -8.77 -27.10 -15.32
C ILE A 203 -9.77 -27.45 -14.21
N GLU A 204 -9.37 -27.27 -12.95
CA GLU A 204 -10.20 -27.65 -11.81
C GLU A 204 -11.48 -26.81 -11.68
N GLN A 205 -11.41 -25.54 -12.07
CA GLN A 205 -12.51 -24.57 -12.06
C GLN A 205 -13.44 -24.75 -13.28
N ASN A 206 -14.75 -24.61 -13.06
CA ASN A 206 -15.74 -24.66 -14.13
C ASN A 206 -15.66 -23.41 -15.03
N LYS A 207 -15.69 -23.63 -16.36
CA LYS A 207 -15.75 -22.58 -17.38
C LYS A 207 -17.09 -22.49 -18.12
N VAL A 208 -18.02 -23.40 -17.83
CA VAL A 208 -19.26 -23.57 -18.57
C VAL A 208 -20.40 -22.82 -17.88
N ILE A 209 -21.07 -21.94 -18.61
CA ILE A 209 -22.28 -21.23 -18.20
C ILE A 209 -23.45 -21.77 -19.01
N PHE A 210 -24.53 -22.17 -18.34
CA PHE A 210 -25.71 -22.74 -18.97
C PHE A 210 -26.72 -21.63 -19.29
N ALA A 211 -26.85 -21.29 -20.56
CA ALA A 211 -27.72 -20.22 -21.01
C ALA A 211 -29.02 -20.79 -21.58
N LEU A 212 -30.11 -20.68 -20.82
CA LEU A 212 -31.44 -21.13 -21.21
C LEU A 212 -32.15 -20.05 -22.03
N ASN A 213 -32.29 -20.27 -23.33
CA ASN A 213 -32.92 -19.33 -24.25
C ASN A 213 -34.45 -19.45 -24.23
N ILE A 214 -35.11 -18.47 -23.63
CA ILE A 214 -36.55 -18.33 -23.47
C ILE A 214 -37.14 -17.64 -24.70
N PHE A 215 -37.22 -18.37 -25.80
CA PHE A 215 -37.86 -17.86 -27.01
C PHE A 215 -39.31 -17.44 -26.76
N ARG A 216 -39.70 -16.31 -27.38
CA ARG A 216 -41.06 -15.80 -27.37
C ARG A 216 -41.61 -15.77 -28.79
N LEU A 217 -42.79 -16.36 -28.98
CA LEU A 217 -43.57 -16.26 -30.22
C LEU A 217 -44.84 -15.46 -29.89
N ASP A 218 -45.08 -14.37 -30.62
CA ASP A 218 -46.22 -13.47 -30.39
C ASP A 218 -46.36 -12.98 -28.93
N GLY A 219 -45.22 -12.72 -28.27
CA GLY A 219 -45.16 -12.28 -26.87
C GLY A 219 -45.38 -13.38 -25.83
N LYS A 220 -45.65 -14.63 -26.24
CA LYS A 220 -45.79 -15.78 -25.34
C LYS A 220 -44.50 -16.59 -25.27
N ARG A 221 -44.12 -17.00 -24.05
CA ARG A 221 -42.98 -17.90 -23.83
C ARG A 221 -43.28 -19.24 -24.52
N MET A 222 -42.38 -19.66 -25.40
CA MET A 222 -42.42 -20.99 -26.02
C MET A 222 -42.16 -22.13 -25.01
N PRO A 223 -41.18 -22.05 -24.09
CA PRO A 223 -40.98 -23.11 -23.13
C PRO A 223 -42.05 -23.08 -22.03
N THR A 224 -42.57 -24.26 -21.68
CA THR A 224 -43.42 -24.43 -20.49
C THR A 224 -42.58 -24.45 -19.22
N GLN A 225 -43.20 -24.24 -18.06
CA GLN A 225 -42.53 -24.35 -16.76
C GLN A 225 -41.92 -25.76 -16.56
N GLN A 226 -42.64 -26.80 -16.98
CA GLN A 226 -42.15 -28.18 -16.95
C GLN A 226 -40.87 -28.34 -17.78
N ASN A 227 -40.81 -27.75 -18.99
CA ASN A 227 -39.59 -27.83 -19.80
C ASN A 227 -38.38 -27.18 -19.12
N LEU A 228 -38.59 -26.06 -18.42
CA LEU A 228 -37.53 -25.38 -17.68
C LEU A 228 -37.03 -26.22 -16.51
N GLU A 229 -37.96 -26.78 -15.72
CA GLU A 229 -37.64 -27.63 -14.58
C GLU A 229 -36.90 -28.91 -15.00
N ASP A 230 -37.34 -29.56 -16.07
CA ASP A 230 -36.70 -30.77 -16.60
C ASP A 230 -35.27 -30.49 -17.08
N VAL A 231 -35.07 -29.40 -17.83
CA VAL A 231 -33.75 -28.98 -18.29
C VAL A 231 -32.83 -28.68 -17.11
N ARG A 232 -33.30 -27.87 -16.14
CA ARG A 232 -32.53 -27.53 -14.93
C ARG A 232 -32.14 -28.77 -14.15
N LYS A 233 -33.10 -29.68 -13.90
CA LYS A 233 -32.87 -30.94 -13.21
C LYS A 233 -31.78 -31.77 -13.90
N HIS A 234 -31.85 -31.94 -15.21
CA HIS A 234 -30.86 -32.71 -15.94
C HIS A 234 -29.47 -32.06 -15.98
N ILE A 235 -29.40 -30.73 -16.13
CA ILE A 235 -28.12 -29.99 -16.02
C ILE A 235 -27.51 -30.23 -14.65
N THR A 236 -28.27 -29.99 -13.57
CA THR A 236 -27.81 -30.18 -12.19
C THR A 236 -27.30 -31.60 -11.96
N GLN A 237 -28.08 -32.61 -12.33
CA GLN A 237 -27.70 -34.03 -12.17
C GLN A 237 -26.41 -34.43 -12.90
N ILE A 238 -26.11 -33.79 -14.04
CA ILE A 238 -24.88 -34.05 -14.79
C ILE A 238 -23.73 -33.25 -14.19
N TYR A 239 -23.97 -32.00 -13.84
CA TYR A 239 -22.99 -31.09 -13.28
C TYR A 239 -22.44 -31.58 -11.93
N GLU A 240 -23.32 -32.05 -11.05
CA GLU A 240 -22.98 -32.62 -9.72
C GLU A 240 -22.03 -33.84 -9.78
N ARG A 241 -21.91 -34.49 -10.95
CA ARG A 241 -20.95 -35.59 -11.16
C ARG A 241 -19.51 -35.12 -11.30
N PHE A 242 -19.29 -33.84 -11.59
CA PHE A 242 -17.97 -33.27 -11.89
C PHE A 242 -17.60 -32.10 -10.96
N TYR A 243 -18.60 -31.38 -10.45
CA TYR A 243 -18.45 -30.22 -9.58
C TYR A 243 -19.43 -30.33 -8.41
N HIS A 244 -19.08 -29.78 -7.24
CA HIS A 244 -19.88 -29.89 -6.01
C HIS A 244 -20.61 -28.59 -5.63
N ASP A 245 -20.65 -27.62 -6.55
CA ASP A 245 -21.33 -26.34 -6.40
C ASP A 245 -22.60 -26.26 -7.25
N THR A 246 -23.30 -25.12 -7.16
CA THR A 246 -24.51 -24.88 -7.94
C THR A 246 -24.14 -24.58 -9.39
N PRO A 247 -24.74 -25.25 -10.39
CA PRO A 247 -24.46 -24.93 -11.80
C PRO A 247 -24.86 -23.49 -12.13
N PRO A 248 -24.01 -22.73 -12.85
CA PRO A 248 -24.33 -21.37 -13.28
C PRO A 248 -25.37 -21.40 -14.42
N ILE A 249 -26.65 -21.47 -14.05
CA ILE A 249 -27.78 -21.50 -14.98
C ILE A 249 -28.44 -20.13 -15.05
N VAL A 250 -28.55 -19.58 -16.25
CA VAL A 250 -29.14 -18.27 -16.50
C VAL A 250 -30.20 -18.36 -17.59
N GLU A 251 -31.29 -17.61 -17.44
CA GLU A 251 -32.33 -17.49 -18.45
C GLU A 251 -32.09 -16.22 -19.25
N PHE A 252 -32.22 -16.31 -20.58
CA PHE A 252 -32.08 -15.16 -21.46
C PHE A 252 -33.01 -15.27 -22.67
N ASP A 253 -33.24 -14.19 -23.37
CA ASP A 253 -33.96 -14.17 -24.65
C ASP A 253 -33.02 -13.58 -25.71
N ALA A 254 -32.61 -14.41 -26.67
CA ALA A 254 -31.66 -14.00 -27.70
C ALA A 254 -32.21 -12.91 -28.65
N LEU A 255 -33.54 -12.76 -28.74
CA LEU A 255 -34.21 -11.79 -29.62
C LEU A 255 -34.39 -10.44 -28.92
N THR A 256 -34.89 -10.43 -27.68
CA THR A 256 -35.08 -9.18 -26.92
C THR A 256 -33.78 -8.69 -26.29
N GLY A 257 -32.91 -9.62 -25.88
CA GLY A 257 -31.70 -9.37 -25.10
C GLY A 257 -31.93 -9.35 -23.59
N ASP A 258 -33.12 -9.74 -23.11
CA ASP A 258 -33.38 -9.96 -21.68
C ASP A 258 -32.43 -11.06 -21.17
N GLY A 259 -31.89 -10.95 -19.95
CA GLY A 259 -31.00 -11.96 -19.37
C GLY A 259 -29.51 -11.87 -19.78
N ILE A 260 -29.15 -10.99 -20.73
CA ILE A 260 -27.75 -10.79 -21.14
C ILE A 260 -26.89 -10.21 -20.01
N ASN A 261 -27.47 -9.39 -19.14
CA ASN A 261 -26.76 -8.81 -18.00
C ASN A 261 -26.33 -9.90 -17.01
N GLU A 262 -27.20 -10.87 -16.76
CA GLU A 262 -26.97 -12.01 -15.88
C GLU A 262 -25.96 -12.99 -16.48
N ILE A 263 -26.03 -13.26 -17.80
CA ILE A 263 -24.99 -14.00 -18.53
C ILE A 263 -23.63 -13.34 -18.29
N THR A 264 -23.59 -12.02 -18.42
CA THR A 264 -22.37 -11.24 -18.28
C THR A 264 -21.82 -11.26 -16.85
N ALA A 265 -22.68 -11.21 -15.83
CA ALA A 265 -22.27 -11.34 -14.44
C ALA A 265 -21.57 -12.69 -14.18
N PHE A 266 -22.11 -13.79 -14.72
CA PHE A 266 -21.46 -15.11 -14.63
C PHE A 266 -20.14 -15.17 -15.44
N ILE A 267 -20.08 -14.55 -16.62
CA ILE A 267 -18.83 -14.43 -17.38
C ILE A 267 -17.75 -13.76 -16.51
N CYS A 268 -18.07 -12.67 -15.82
CA CYS A 268 -17.13 -11.98 -14.93
C CYS A 268 -16.68 -12.83 -13.72
N GLN A 269 -17.50 -13.77 -13.26
CA GLN A 269 -17.14 -14.71 -12.19
C GLN A 269 -16.22 -15.83 -12.67
N VAL A 270 -16.41 -16.28 -13.91
CA VAL A 270 -15.67 -17.40 -14.51
C VAL A 270 -14.34 -16.94 -15.12
N LEU A 271 -14.24 -15.67 -15.53
CA LEU A 271 -13.05 -15.16 -16.20
C LEU A 271 -11.80 -15.16 -15.32
N PRO A 272 -10.63 -15.47 -15.90
CA PRO A 272 -9.35 -15.25 -15.24
C PRO A 272 -9.20 -13.77 -14.84
N LYS A 273 -8.65 -13.54 -13.64
CA LYS A 273 -8.60 -12.20 -13.01
C LYS A 273 -7.90 -11.17 -13.88
N GLU A 274 -6.87 -11.61 -14.60
CA GLU A 274 -6.04 -10.86 -15.52
C GLU A 274 -6.77 -10.41 -16.80
N LYS A 275 -7.94 -10.98 -17.13
CA LYS A 275 -8.72 -10.69 -18.34
C LYS A 275 -9.96 -9.81 -18.13
N ILE A 276 -10.29 -9.49 -16.87
CA ILE A 276 -11.52 -8.77 -16.52
C ILE A 276 -11.55 -7.33 -17.05
N GLY A 277 -10.39 -6.67 -17.13
CA GLY A 277 -10.28 -5.31 -17.67
C GLY A 277 -10.73 -5.18 -19.13
N ASN A 278 -10.61 -6.24 -19.92
CA ASN A 278 -10.93 -6.24 -21.36
C ASN A 278 -12.44 -6.25 -21.62
N ILE A 279 -13.24 -6.79 -20.71
CA ILE A 279 -14.70 -6.90 -20.87
C ILE A 279 -15.42 -5.56 -20.67
N GLN A 280 -14.83 -4.64 -19.89
CA GLN A 280 -15.45 -3.35 -19.52
C GLN A 280 -15.75 -2.43 -20.72
N GLN A 281 -14.99 -2.59 -21.80
CA GLN A 281 -15.11 -1.74 -22.98
C GLN A 281 -16.15 -2.24 -24.00
N VAL A 282 -16.71 -3.44 -23.82
CA VAL A 282 -17.59 -4.10 -24.79
C VAL A 282 -19.06 -4.14 -24.35
N LEU A 283 -19.36 -3.87 -23.09
CA LEU A 283 -20.69 -4.08 -22.50
C LEU A 283 -21.56 -2.80 -22.47
N ARG A 284 -22.89 -2.97 -22.59
CA ARG A 284 -23.89 -1.88 -22.59
C ARG A 284 -23.92 -1.11 -21.25
N ASN A 285 -24.44 0.12 -21.27
CA ASN A 285 -24.34 1.15 -20.22
C ASN A 285 -24.62 0.71 -18.76
N ASP A 286 -25.52 -0.24 -18.50
CA ASP A 286 -25.83 -0.71 -17.13
C ASP A 286 -24.73 -1.64 -16.56
N LEU A 287 -24.03 -2.37 -17.44
CA LEU A 287 -22.91 -3.26 -17.08
C LEU A 287 -21.59 -2.50 -16.92
N LYS A 288 -21.48 -1.31 -17.52
CA LYS A 288 -20.37 -0.38 -17.27
C LYS A 288 -20.35 0.03 -15.80
N GLN A 289 -21.51 0.36 -15.22
CA GLN A 289 -21.62 0.68 -13.80
C GLN A 289 -21.28 -0.53 -12.91
N PHE A 290 -21.76 -1.73 -13.23
CA PHE A 290 -21.43 -2.93 -12.45
C PHE A 290 -19.93 -3.23 -12.50
N ALA A 291 -19.31 -3.16 -13.68
CA ALA A 291 -17.89 -3.42 -13.82
C ALA A 291 -17.03 -2.28 -13.22
N GLU A 292 -17.50 -1.03 -13.25
CA GLU A 292 -16.90 0.09 -12.53
C GLU A 292 -16.97 -0.11 -11.02
N GLN A 293 -18.11 -0.58 -10.50
CA GLN A 293 -18.29 -0.92 -9.08
C GLN A 293 -17.40 -2.08 -8.67
N GLU A 294 -17.35 -3.17 -9.43
CA GLU A 294 -16.51 -4.33 -9.14
C GLU A 294 -15.02 -3.98 -9.22
N ARG A 295 -14.60 -3.15 -10.20
CA ARG A 295 -13.24 -2.63 -10.29
C ARG A 295 -12.90 -1.75 -9.09
N SER A 296 -13.80 -0.86 -8.70
CA SER A 296 -13.65 0.01 -7.54
C SER A 296 -13.55 -0.81 -6.24
N LEU A 297 -14.38 -1.83 -6.10
CA LEU A 297 -14.40 -2.75 -4.98
C LEU A 297 -13.06 -3.51 -4.86
N ARG A 298 -12.59 -4.11 -5.95
CA ARG A 298 -11.32 -4.86 -5.97
C ARG A 298 -10.12 -3.96 -5.75
N TYR A 299 -10.14 -2.76 -6.33
CA TYR A 299 -9.13 -1.73 -6.09
C TYR A 299 -9.07 -1.41 -4.59
N MET A 300 -10.21 -1.13 -3.95
CA MET A 300 -10.28 -0.87 -2.51
C MET A 300 -9.81 -2.05 -1.65
N GLN A 301 -10.23 -3.28 -1.96
CA GLN A 301 -9.77 -4.47 -1.23
C GLN A 301 -8.25 -4.66 -1.34
N THR A 302 -7.66 -4.31 -2.48
CA THR A 302 -6.20 -4.36 -2.68
C THR A 302 -5.50 -3.28 -1.85
N LEU A 303 -6.02 -2.05 -1.87
CA LEU A 303 -5.51 -0.96 -1.05
C LEU A 303 -5.59 -1.29 0.45
N ILE A 304 -6.69 -1.90 0.90
CA ILE A 304 -6.86 -2.36 2.28
C ILE A 304 -5.74 -3.33 2.66
N LYS A 305 -5.47 -4.34 1.83
CA LYS A 305 -4.40 -5.30 2.11
C LYS A 305 -3.01 -4.65 2.16
N ILE A 306 -2.70 -3.75 1.23
CA ILE A 306 -1.43 -3.01 1.22
C ILE A 306 -1.32 -2.15 2.49
N ALA A 307 -2.37 -1.40 2.82
CA ALA A 307 -2.43 -0.54 3.99
C ALA A 307 -2.32 -1.32 5.30
N SER A 308 -3.04 -2.43 5.46
CA SER A 308 -2.99 -3.32 6.62
C SER A 308 -1.59 -3.89 6.82
N ARG A 309 -0.94 -4.37 5.75
CA ARG A 309 0.42 -4.89 5.82
C ARG A 309 1.40 -3.80 6.25
N LEU A 310 1.33 -2.61 5.65
CA LEU A 310 2.26 -1.53 5.97
C LEU A 310 2.03 -0.90 7.35
N ALA A 311 0.80 -0.95 7.86
CA ALA A 311 0.50 -0.53 9.22
C ALA A 311 1.23 -1.35 10.29
N THR A 312 1.58 -2.61 9.99
CA THR A 312 2.29 -3.50 10.92
C THR A 312 3.81 -3.43 10.80
N TYR A 313 4.35 -2.64 9.87
CA TYR A 313 5.78 -2.34 9.79
C TYR A 313 6.12 -1.02 10.51
N LYS A 314 7.36 -0.90 10.98
CA LYS A 314 7.88 0.38 11.49
C LYS A 314 7.99 1.41 10.37
N ILE A 315 7.75 2.67 10.70
CA ILE A 315 7.70 3.77 9.71
C ILE A 315 9.06 4.07 9.03
N ASP A 316 10.16 3.61 9.62
CA ASP A 316 11.51 3.70 9.08
C ASP A 316 11.95 2.44 8.33
N TYR A 317 11.08 1.43 8.21
CA TYR A 317 11.42 0.17 7.58
C TYR A 317 11.83 0.39 6.12
N LYS A 318 12.99 -0.16 5.77
CA LYS A 318 13.55 -0.10 4.42
C LYS A 318 13.58 -1.49 3.81
N ALA A 319 13.23 -1.58 2.54
CA ALA A 319 13.46 -2.77 1.75
C ALA A 319 14.61 -2.48 0.77
N GLY A 320 15.78 -3.03 1.09
CA GLY A 320 17.04 -2.61 0.46
C GLY A 320 17.38 -1.17 0.82
N ASN A 321 17.67 -0.36 -0.20
CA ASN A 321 18.00 1.07 -0.03
C ASN A 321 16.79 2.01 -0.13
N GLN A 322 15.58 1.46 -0.25
CA GLN A 322 14.38 2.24 -0.50
C GLN A 322 13.47 2.31 0.72
N ASP A 323 12.87 3.48 0.89
CA ASP A 323 11.81 3.74 1.84
C ASP A 323 10.54 3.00 1.43
N LEU A 324 10.08 2.09 2.30
CA LEU A 324 8.93 1.27 1.99
C LEU A 324 7.65 2.10 1.84
N LEU A 325 7.37 3.03 2.74
CA LEU A 325 6.12 3.79 2.70
C LEU A 325 6.06 4.65 1.42
N GLN A 326 7.18 5.29 1.07
CA GLN A 326 7.27 6.09 -0.15
C GLN A 326 7.12 5.23 -1.42
N VAL A 327 7.74 4.05 -1.44
CA VAL A 327 7.62 3.08 -2.54
C VAL A 327 6.18 2.61 -2.69
N ALA A 328 5.50 2.30 -1.59
CA ALA A 328 4.12 1.85 -1.60
C ALA A 328 3.17 2.94 -2.11
N ALA A 329 3.30 4.17 -1.63
CA ALA A 329 2.51 5.30 -2.09
C ALA A 329 2.71 5.58 -3.60
N SER A 330 3.95 5.51 -4.07
CA SER A 330 4.27 5.66 -5.50
C SER A 330 3.66 4.55 -6.35
N SER A 331 3.64 3.33 -5.83
CA SER A 331 3.09 2.16 -6.52
C SER A 331 1.57 2.17 -6.55
N ILE A 332 0.91 2.55 -5.45
CA ILE A 332 -0.54 2.80 -5.39
C ILE A 332 -0.92 3.85 -6.43
N SER A 333 -0.13 4.93 -6.50
CA SER A 333 -0.36 5.99 -7.47
C SER A 333 -0.28 5.51 -8.91
N ALA A 334 0.79 4.79 -9.25
CA ALA A 334 0.96 4.22 -10.59
C ALA A 334 -0.17 3.23 -10.94
N TYR A 335 -0.51 2.35 -10.00
CA TYR A 335 -1.55 1.35 -10.17
C TYR A 335 -2.93 2.00 -10.35
N GLY A 336 -3.31 2.93 -9.47
CA GLY A 336 -4.57 3.67 -9.56
C GLY A 336 -4.73 4.38 -10.90
N VAL A 337 -3.74 5.15 -11.33
CA VAL A 337 -3.83 5.85 -12.62
C VAL A 337 -3.89 4.86 -13.78
N SER A 338 -3.09 3.78 -13.78
CA SER A 338 -3.17 2.74 -14.84
C SER A 338 -4.51 1.99 -14.88
N THR A 339 -5.21 1.92 -13.73
CA THR A 339 -6.51 1.25 -13.61
C THR A 339 -7.64 2.11 -14.18
N PHE A 340 -7.48 3.45 -14.17
CA PHE A 340 -8.57 4.38 -14.45
C PHE A 340 -8.30 5.40 -15.59
N LYS A 341 -7.05 5.57 -16.08
CA LYS A 341 -6.65 6.55 -17.12
C LYS A 341 -5.55 6.03 -18.08
N ASN A 342 -5.38 6.70 -19.23
CA ASN A 342 -4.41 6.37 -20.28
C ASN A 342 -2.99 6.93 -20.00
N GLN A 343 -1.95 6.37 -20.64
CA GLN A 343 -0.53 6.64 -20.33
C GLN A 343 -0.04 8.08 -20.54
N GLU A 344 -0.71 8.88 -21.37
CA GLU A 344 -0.31 10.29 -21.60
C GLU A 344 -0.61 11.20 -20.40
N GLU A 345 -1.67 10.90 -19.63
CA GLU A 345 -2.02 11.64 -18.41
C GLU A 345 -1.15 11.23 -17.20
N ILE A 346 -0.51 10.05 -17.26
CA ILE A 346 0.30 9.48 -16.16
C ILE A 346 1.50 10.36 -15.79
N ALA A 347 2.16 10.97 -16.76
CA ALA A 347 3.40 11.71 -16.52
C ALA A 347 3.16 13.01 -15.73
N GLN A 348 2.08 13.72 -16.05
CA GLN A 348 1.70 14.97 -15.37
C GLN A 348 1.21 14.69 -13.94
N ILE A 349 0.36 13.67 -13.78
CA ILE A 349 -0.18 13.25 -12.48
C ILE A 349 0.93 12.76 -11.54
N LYS A 350 1.94 12.04 -12.06
CA LYS A 350 3.07 11.54 -11.25
C LYS A 350 3.93 12.65 -10.64
N ALA A 351 4.15 13.74 -11.36
CA ALA A 351 4.98 14.84 -10.86
C ALA A 351 4.31 15.55 -9.67
N GLU A 352 3.01 15.84 -9.78
CA GLU A 352 2.21 16.43 -8.70
C GLU A 352 2.07 15.48 -7.50
N LEU A 353 1.86 14.19 -7.75
CA LEU A 353 1.75 13.16 -6.69
C LEU A 353 3.06 12.97 -5.92
N ASN A 354 4.22 12.98 -6.57
CA ASN A 354 5.49 12.73 -5.90
C ASN A 354 5.78 13.80 -4.84
N ALA A 355 5.52 15.08 -5.14
CA ALA A 355 5.72 16.17 -4.18
C ALA A 355 4.80 16.03 -2.96
N LEU A 356 3.54 15.62 -3.17
CA LEU A 356 2.59 15.39 -2.09
C LEU A 356 2.96 14.16 -1.25
N ILE A 357 3.34 13.06 -1.91
CA ILE A 357 3.77 11.82 -1.24
C ILE A 357 4.96 12.10 -0.34
N GLU A 358 5.97 12.83 -0.80
CA GLU A 358 7.13 13.19 0.01
C GLU A 358 6.74 13.98 1.26
N SER A 359 5.87 14.99 1.12
CA SER A 359 5.39 15.80 2.24
C SER A 359 4.66 14.95 3.29
N VAL A 360 3.70 14.12 2.87
CA VAL A 360 2.85 13.36 3.80
C VAL A 360 3.59 12.17 4.40
N VAL A 361 4.52 11.55 3.68
CA VAL A 361 5.41 10.51 4.23
C VAL A 361 6.27 11.10 5.34
N GLN A 362 6.79 12.32 5.16
CA GLN A 362 7.58 12.99 6.18
C GLN A 362 6.74 13.34 7.42
N GLU A 363 5.54 13.89 7.24
CA GLU A 363 4.60 14.16 8.33
C GLU A 363 4.23 12.88 9.11
N THR A 364 3.88 11.81 8.39
CA THR A 364 3.54 10.51 8.99
C THR A 364 4.71 9.92 9.78
N ARG A 365 5.94 10.16 9.33
CA ARG A 365 7.15 9.77 10.06
C ARG A 365 7.34 10.55 11.34
N ASP A 366 7.18 11.86 11.27
CA ASP A 366 7.34 12.71 12.44
C ASP A 366 6.28 12.37 13.50
N ASP A 367 5.04 12.10 13.10
CA ASP A 367 3.95 11.62 13.96
C ASP A 367 4.24 10.25 14.59
N ARG A 368 4.94 9.36 13.88
CA ARG A 368 5.27 8.00 14.33
C ARG A 368 6.73 7.86 14.78
N THR A 369 7.37 8.97 15.14
CA THR A 369 8.70 8.99 15.74
C THR A 369 8.61 9.46 17.18
N LYS A 370 8.99 8.59 18.12
CA LYS A 370 9.10 8.93 19.53
C LYS A 370 10.54 9.30 19.86
N TYR A 371 10.75 10.53 20.32
CA TYR A 371 12.06 10.99 20.77
C TYR A 371 12.36 10.44 22.17
N ILE A 372 13.53 9.83 22.33
CA ILE A 372 14.02 9.38 23.63
C ILE A 372 14.85 10.53 24.20
N SER A 373 14.33 11.19 25.24
CA SER A 373 15.04 12.23 25.98
C SER A 373 15.63 11.67 27.26
N VAL A 374 16.83 12.15 27.60
CA VAL A 374 17.44 11.95 28.92
C VAL A 374 17.75 13.33 29.48
N THR A 375 17.51 13.49 30.78
CA THR A 375 17.84 14.71 31.50
C THR A 375 19.36 14.77 31.74
N GLU A 376 20.03 15.72 31.10
CA GLU A 376 21.45 16.00 31.32
C GLU A 376 21.58 17.15 32.31
N ASN A 377 22.32 16.92 33.40
CA ASN A 377 22.63 17.95 34.37
C ASN A 377 23.65 18.92 33.77
N ILE A 378 23.34 20.21 33.78
CA ILE A 378 24.33 21.26 33.52
C ILE A 378 25.09 21.45 34.83
N LEU A 379 26.38 21.13 34.80
CA LEU A 379 27.29 21.33 35.92
C LEU A 379 27.93 22.72 35.79
N ASP A 380 28.02 23.41 36.92
CA ASP A 380 28.80 24.63 37.07
C ASP A 380 29.74 24.47 38.26
N THR A 381 30.81 25.25 38.26
CA THR A 381 31.83 25.19 39.31
C THR A 381 31.53 26.25 40.35
N LYS A 382 31.16 25.83 41.56
CA LYS A 382 30.99 26.74 42.69
C LYS A 382 32.21 26.70 43.61
N GLU A 383 32.81 27.87 43.80
CA GLU A 383 33.91 28.05 44.74
C GLU A 383 33.42 27.92 46.19
N LEU A 384 34.07 27.04 46.96
CA LEU A 384 33.94 26.99 48.41
C LEU A 384 34.95 27.96 48.99
N SER A 385 34.46 29.01 49.63
CA SER A 385 35.30 29.96 50.35
C SER A 385 35.16 29.77 51.85
N ARG A 386 36.26 29.99 52.57
CA ARG A 386 36.30 30.08 54.02
C ARG A 386 36.92 31.41 54.41
N ASP A 387 36.31 32.04 55.40
CA ASP A 387 36.80 33.30 55.96
C ASP A 387 37.99 33.01 56.90
N ILE A 388 39.17 33.52 56.56
CA ILE A 388 40.39 33.42 57.36
C ILE A 388 40.66 34.76 58.03
N PRO A 389 40.91 34.79 59.35
CA PRO A 389 41.17 36.04 60.07
C PRO A 389 42.50 36.66 59.63
N LEU A 390 42.45 37.91 59.16
CA LEU A 390 43.61 38.74 58.83
C LEU A 390 44.07 39.50 60.07
N PHE A 391 45.37 39.44 60.34
CA PHE A 391 46.03 40.20 61.38
C PHE A 391 47.08 41.12 60.77
N GLU A 392 47.08 42.40 61.16
CA GLU A 392 48.08 43.38 60.77
C GLU A 392 48.91 43.76 61.99
N GLU A 393 50.23 43.78 61.82
CA GLU A 393 51.17 44.25 62.84
C GLU A 393 51.14 45.77 62.89
N LYS A 394 50.50 46.32 63.93
CA LYS A 394 50.50 47.75 64.18
C LYS A 394 51.53 48.09 65.25
N LYS A 395 52.46 48.99 64.92
CA LYS A 395 53.36 49.59 65.91
C LYS A 395 52.54 50.46 66.87
N VAL A 396 52.53 50.09 68.13
CA VAL A 396 51.93 50.86 69.22
C VAL A 396 53.06 51.41 70.09
N ILE A 397 53.04 52.72 70.33
CA ILE A 397 54.02 53.40 71.17
C ILE A 397 53.43 53.48 72.57
N ASP A 398 53.98 52.70 73.49
CA ASP A 398 53.71 52.80 74.93
C ASP A 398 54.77 53.66 75.61
N TYR A 399 54.50 54.14 76.82
CA TYR A 399 55.45 54.94 77.60
C TYR A 399 55.76 54.23 78.90
N ILE A 400 57.05 54.04 79.19
CA ILE A 400 57.50 53.58 80.50
C ILE A 400 58.09 54.75 81.28
N GLU A 401 57.90 54.74 82.59
CA GLU A 401 58.51 55.70 83.52
C GLU A 401 59.87 55.17 83.96
N VAL A 402 60.94 55.92 83.67
CA VAL A 402 62.31 55.57 84.02
C VAL A 402 62.86 56.66 84.94
N ASN A 403 63.41 56.28 86.09
CA ASN A 403 64.01 57.23 87.01
C ASN A 403 65.43 57.56 86.53
N GLU A 404 65.66 58.81 86.15
CA GLU A 404 67.00 59.32 85.80
C GLU A 404 67.55 60.18 86.94
N THR A 405 68.84 60.01 87.23
CA THR A 405 69.52 60.69 88.32
C THR A 405 70.27 61.92 87.80
N LYS A 406 69.90 63.12 88.28
CA LYS A 406 70.53 64.39 87.89
C LYS A 406 71.28 65.00 89.07
N VAL A 407 72.58 65.25 88.92
CA VAL A 407 73.43 65.85 89.96
C VAL A 407 73.44 67.37 89.81
N ILE A 408 73.00 68.10 90.84
CA ILE A 408 73.03 69.56 90.84
C ILE A 408 74.35 70.03 91.46
N PRO A 409 75.25 70.68 90.70
CA PRO A 409 76.57 71.08 91.20
C PRO A 409 76.48 72.19 92.25
N LEU A 410 77.40 72.18 93.23
CA LEU A 410 77.47 73.18 94.31
C LEU A 410 77.76 74.60 93.77
N SER A 411 77.11 75.61 94.36
CA SER A 411 77.32 77.02 94.01
C SER A 411 78.73 77.51 94.38
N LYS A 412 79.26 78.50 93.64
CA LYS A 412 80.65 78.98 93.75
C LYS A 412 81.07 79.33 95.18
N VAL A 413 80.16 79.90 95.98
CA VAL A 413 80.40 80.27 97.39
C VAL A 413 80.60 79.03 98.27
N LYS A 414 79.82 77.96 98.06
CA LYS A 414 79.94 76.70 98.83
C LYS A 414 81.21 75.91 98.47
N LYS A 415 81.67 75.99 97.21
CA LYS A 415 82.97 75.45 96.80
C LYS A 415 84.14 76.15 97.50
N ILE A 416 84.08 77.47 97.68
CA ILE A 416 85.11 78.25 98.38
C ILE A 416 85.16 77.86 99.86
N VAL A 417 84.01 77.67 100.52
CA VAL A 417 83.96 77.24 101.94
C VAL A 417 84.57 75.86 102.12
N ASN A 418 84.24 74.87 101.27
CA ASN A 418 84.88 73.54 101.29
C ASN A 418 86.39 73.58 101.00
N MET A 419 86.89 74.63 100.32
CA MET A 419 88.31 74.83 100.06
C MET A 419 89.04 75.43 101.28
N ILE A 420 88.41 76.37 101.99
CA ILE A 420 88.98 77.03 103.17
C ILE A 420 88.98 76.09 104.39
N THR A 421 87.95 75.26 104.57
CA THR A 421 87.88 74.30 105.69
C THR A 421 88.73 73.03 105.48
N GLY A 422 89.32 72.85 104.30
CA GLY A 422 90.22 71.73 103.97
C GLY A 422 91.69 71.94 104.31
N ILE A 423 92.10 73.10 104.86
CA ILE A 423 93.52 73.50 105.00
C ILE A 423 94.02 73.48 106.49
N LEU A 424 93.25 72.93 107.43
CA LEU A 424 93.78 72.50 108.74
C LEU A 424 93.90 70.96 108.77
N PRO A 425 94.87 70.37 109.51
CA PRO A 425 95.35 68.98 109.33
C PRO A 425 94.37 67.85 109.73
N PHE A 426 93.07 68.14 109.88
CA PHE A 426 91.99 67.17 110.09
C PHE A 426 90.78 67.51 109.20
N GLY A 427 90.89 67.23 107.90
CA GLY A 427 89.94 67.65 106.87
C GLY A 427 88.56 66.99 106.91
N ALA A 428 87.53 67.77 107.24
CA ALA A 428 86.12 67.43 107.01
C ALA A 428 85.49 68.43 106.02
N LYS A 429 84.89 67.93 104.93
CA LYS A 429 84.09 68.73 103.98
C LYS A 429 82.70 68.97 104.57
N LEU A 430 82.20 70.20 104.51
CA LEU A 430 80.95 70.62 105.17
C LEU A 430 79.71 70.52 104.26
N PHE A 431 79.87 70.34 102.95
CA PHE A 431 78.76 70.29 102.00
C PHE A 431 78.96 69.26 100.88
N ASP A 432 77.96 68.41 100.66
CA ASP A 432 77.88 67.44 99.56
C ASP A 432 76.92 67.90 98.45
N GLU A 433 77.16 67.41 97.23
CA GLU A 433 76.31 67.67 96.06
C GLU A 433 74.95 66.96 96.22
N LYS A 434 73.85 67.66 95.90
CA LYS A 434 72.50 67.12 96.05
C LYS A 434 72.13 66.33 94.79
N ILE A 435 71.94 65.02 94.95
CA ILE A 435 71.46 64.12 93.91
C ILE A 435 69.92 64.15 93.93
N VAL A 436 69.30 64.42 92.78
CA VAL A 436 67.83 64.39 92.63
C VAL A 436 67.47 63.35 91.57
N ASN A 437 66.57 62.44 91.92
CA ASN A 437 65.98 61.48 90.98
C ASN A 437 64.72 62.12 90.37
N GLU A 438 64.65 62.18 89.05
CA GLU A 438 63.47 62.67 88.31
C GLU A 438 62.95 61.53 87.44
N THR A 439 61.64 61.29 87.51
CA THR A 439 60.98 60.25 86.72
C THR A 439 60.67 60.80 85.34
N VAL A 440 61.25 60.22 84.30
CA VAL A 440 61.10 60.65 82.91
C VAL A 440 60.39 59.56 82.11
N ARG A 441 59.36 59.94 81.35
CA ARG A 441 58.65 59.00 80.46
C ARG A 441 59.43 58.80 79.16
N LYS A 442 59.78 57.55 78.84
CA LYS A 442 60.40 57.18 77.56
C LYS A 442 59.45 56.32 76.72
N PRO A 443 59.32 56.60 75.41
CA PRO A 443 58.53 55.77 74.52
C PRO A 443 59.23 54.43 74.26
N ILE A 444 58.45 53.34 74.25
CA ILE A 444 58.86 52.01 73.80
C ILE A 444 57.88 51.57 72.72
N GLU A 445 58.41 51.14 71.58
CA GLU A 445 57.61 50.56 70.50
C GLU A 445 57.33 49.08 70.82
N ARG A 446 56.04 48.70 70.89
CA ARG A 446 55.62 47.30 70.88
C ARG A 446 54.83 47.01 69.61
N LEU A 447 55.06 45.84 69.02
CA LEU A 447 54.27 45.35 67.89
C LEU A 447 53.04 44.63 68.46
N GLU A 448 51.85 45.09 68.09
CA GLU A 448 50.60 44.40 68.38
C GLU A 448 50.02 43.81 67.09
N ASN A 449 49.69 42.53 67.11
CA ASN A 449 48.86 41.91 66.08
C ASN A 449 47.40 42.27 66.33
N ARG A 450 46.81 43.11 65.47
CA ARG A 450 45.39 43.45 65.55
C ARG A 450 44.61 42.72 64.48
N PHE A 451 43.48 42.14 64.88
CA PHE A 451 42.51 41.57 63.95
C PHE A 451 41.89 42.69 63.11
N VAL A 452 42.01 42.60 61.79
CA VAL A 452 41.58 43.68 60.86
C VAL A 452 40.37 43.26 60.02
N GLY A 453 40.06 41.97 59.97
CA GLY A 453 38.91 41.44 59.24
C GLY A 453 39.12 39.99 58.82
N TYR A 454 38.32 39.56 57.85
CA TYR A 454 38.45 38.23 57.24
C TYR A 454 38.83 38.38 55.76
N GLU A 455 39.72 37.53 55.28
CA GLU A 455 39.96 37.31 53.86
C GLU A 455 39.22 36.03 53.42
N LYS A 456 38.61 36.07 52.24
CA LYS A 456 38.02 34.87 51.65
C LYS A 456 39.10 34.07 50.96
N GLU A 457 39.48 32.94 51.56
CA GLU A 457 40.33 31.95 50.90
C GLU A 457 39.43 30.92 50.19
N VAL A 458 39.67 30.70 48.90
CA VAL A 458 39.01 29.63 48.13
C VAL A 458 39.68 28.32 48.51
N ILE A 459 38.98 27.52 49.32
CA ILE A 459 39.48 26.24 49.85
C ILE A 459 39.21 25.06 48.92
N GLY A 460 38.48 25.28 47.83
CA GLY A 460 38.24 24.30 46.79
C GLY A 460 37.08 24.68 45.89
N THR A 461 36.84 23.84 44.90
CA THR A 461 35.72 23.96 43.97
C THR A 461 34.89 22.69 44.01
N VAL A 462 33.56 22.84 44.02
CA VAL A 462 32.64 21.71 43.87
C VAL A 462 31.78 21.91 42.63
N GLU A 463 31.60 20.83 41.87
CA GLU A 463 30.64 20.82 40.78
C GLU A 463 29.23 20.79 41.36
N VAL A 464 28.42 21.77 40.98
CA VAL A 464 27.01 21.88 41.38
C VAL A 464 26.13 21.81 40.14
N VAL A 465 25.00 21.11 40.25
CA VAL A 465 24.00 21.09 39.18
C VAL A 465 23.27 22.43 39.17
N VAL A 466 23.50 23.25 38.13
CA VAL A 466 22.87 24.58 37.97
C VAL A 466 21.63 24.56 37.08
N GLY A 467 21.40 23.45 36.39
CA GLY A 467 20.24 23.27 35.54
C GLY A 467 20.12 21.85 35.02
N GLN A 468 18.98 21.58 34.39
CA GLN A 468 18.71 20.32 33.70
C GLN A 468 18.19 20.66 32.31
N VAL A 469 18.77 20.04 31.28
CA VAL A 469 18.27 20.15 29.91
C VAL A 469 17.84 18.78 29.41
N GLU A 470 16.72 18.74 28.71
CA GLU A 470 16.32 17.53 27.99
C GLU A 470 17.19 17.38 26.74
N LYS A 471 17.99 16.32 26.72
CA LYS A 471 18.79 15.95 25.56
C LYS A 471 18.16 14.75 24.87
N ILE A 472 17.84 14.92 23.59
CA ILE A 472 17.39 13.81 22.76
C ILE A 472 18.59 12.89 22.51
N VAL A 473 18.55 11.68 23.07
CA VAL A 473 19.62 10.68 22.97
C VAL A 473 19.33 9.59 21.95
N GLY A 474 18.10 9.55 21.42
CA GLY A 474 17.70 8.58 20.41
C GLY A 474 16.32 8.84 19.82
N LYS A 475 15.97 8.04 18.82
CA LYS A 475 14.66 8.01 18.18
C LYS A 475 14.15 6.58 18.15
N GLU A 476 12.89 6.38 18.51
CA GLU A 476 12.18 5.13 18.35
C GLU A 476 11.11 5.30 17.28
N TYR A 477 11.18 4.48 16.23
CA TYR A 477 10.19 4.46 15.17
C TYR A 477 9.08 3.48 15.52
N LEU A 478 7.85 4.01 15.59
CA LEU A 478 6.66 3.24 15.88
C LEU A 478 6.15 2.52 14.62
N LEU A 479 5.29 1.52 14.82
CA LEU A 479 4.55 0.86 13.73
C LEU A 479 3.67 1.87 13.00
N GLY A 480 3.36 1.64 11.72
CA GLY A 480 2.62 2.58 10.88
C GLY A 480 1.22 2.94 11.41
N GLY A 481 0.48 1.96 11.91
CA GLY A 481 -0.81 2.18 12.57
C GLY A 481 -1.87 2.88 11.71
N TYR A 482 -2.77 3.61 12.38
CA TYR A 482 -3.83 4.40 11.76
C TYR A 482 -3.31 5.43 10.74
N PRO A 483 -2.23 6.20 11.01
CA PRO A 483 -1.73 7.19 10.06
C PRO A 483 -1.38 6.63 8.69
N VAL A 484 -0.71 5.46 8.64
CA VAL A 484 -0.36 4.80 7.37
C VAL A 484 -1.59 4.31 6.63
N ILE A 485 -2.57 3.73 7.33
CA ILE A 485 -3.84 3.29 6.72
C ILE A 485 -4.58 4.48 6.11
N ARG A 486 -4.74 5.56 6.87
CA ARG A 486 -5.42 6.77 6.43
C ARG A 486 -4.77 7.35 5.18
N PHE A 487 -3.44 7.47 5.18
CA PHE A 487 -2.69 8.01 4.06
C PHE A 487 -2.83 7.16 2.78
N LEU A 488 -2.51 5.86 2.85
CA LEU A 488 -2.48 5.01 1.66
C LEU A 488 -3.87 4.79 1.04
N LEU A 489 -4.89 4.63 1.89
CA LEU A 489 -6.27 4.54 1.41
C LEU A 489 -6.74 5.88 0.82
N GLY A 490 -6.37 7.01 1.45
CA GLY A 490 -6.77 8.35 0.99
C GLY A 490 -6.16 8.68 -0.36
N LEU A 491 -4.87 8.38 -0.51
CA LEU A 491 -4.15 8.48 -1.78
C LEU A 491 -4.85 7.65 -2.87
N GLY A 492 -5.14 6.38 -2.59
CA GLY A 492 -5.78 5.49 -3.55
C GLY A 492 -7.17 5.96 -3.98
N LEU A 493 -8.03 6.34 -3.03
CA LEU A 493 -9.38 6.83 -3.27
C LEU A 493 -9.42 8.18 -3.99
N GLY A 494 -8.51 9.09 -3.63
CA GLY A 494 -8.42 10.39 -4.28
C GLY A 494 -8.03 10.26 -5.75
N ILE A 495 -7.09 9.36 -6.06
CA ILE A 495 -6.71 9.03 -7.43
C ILE A 495 -7.88 8.42 -8.21
N GLN A 496 -8.60 7.46 -7.62
CA GLN A 496 -9.80 6.89 -8.25
C GLN A 496 -10.84 7.96 -8.58
N THR A 497 -11.09 8.89 -7.63
CA THR A 497 -12.05 9.98 -7.78
C THR A 497 -11.63 10.94 -8.88
N TYR A 498 -10.37 11.38 -8.85
CA TYR A 498 -9.78 12.26 -9.86
C TYR A 498 -9.85 11.64 -11.26
N CYS A 499 -9.51 10.35 -11.38
CA CYS A 499 -9.58 9.65 -12.65
C CYS A 499 -11.01 9.49 -13.18
N SER A 500 -12.00 9.43 -12.29
CA SER A 500 -13.41 9.32 -12.67
C SER A 500 -14.06 10.69 -12.95
N GLN A 501 -13.42 11.79 -12.54
CA GLN A 501 -13.96 13.15 -12.60
C GLN A 501 -12.94 14.13 -13.22
N PRO A 502 -12.80 14.18 -14.56
CA PRO A 502 -11.72 14.91 -15.24
C PRO A 502 -11.74 16.44 -15.05
N ASN A 503 -12.82 17.01 -14.51
CA ASN A 503 -12.98 18.45 -14.29
C ASN A 503 -12.55 18.92 -12.89
N ARG A 504 -12.08 18.01 -12.02
CA ARG A 504 -11.64 18.35 -10.67
C ARG A 504 -10.12 18.31 -10.55
N SER A 505 -9.56 19.15 -9.69
CA SER A 505 -8.14 19.09 -9.36
C SER A 505 -7.84 17.84 -8.51
N LEU A 506 -6.64 17.28 -8.71
CA LEU A 506 -6.17 16.12 -7.95
C LEU A 506 -6.19 16.38 -6.44
N GLN A 507 -5.76 17.58 -6.03
CA GLN A 507 -5.73 17.98 -4.63
C GLN A 507 -7.12 17.95 -3.97
N ASN A 508 -8.14 18.50 -4.64
CA ASN A 508 -9.50 18.48 -4.11
C ASN A 508 -10.03 17.03 -3.96
N CYS A 509 -9.71 16.15 -4.91
CA CYS A 509 -10.10 14.74 -4.84
C CYS A 509 -9.42 14.01 -3.67
N LEU A 510 -8.16 14.34 -3.37
CA LEU A 510 -7.42 13.76 -2.24
C LEU A 510 -7.97 14.26 -0.90
N GLU A 511 -8.24 15.56 -0.77
CA GLU A 511 -8.83 16.14 0.44
C GLU A 511 -10.24 15.58 0.72
N GLU A 512 -11.08 15.44 -0.31
CA GLU A 512 -12.40 14.80 -0.17
C GLU A 512 -12.29 13.33 0.27
N ALA A 513 -11.33 12.59 -0.30
CA ALA A 513 -11.07 11.20 0.06
C ALA A 513 -10.61 11.06 1.52
N GLU A 514 -9.72 11.94 1.97
CA GLU A 514 -9.22 11.97 3.34
C GLU A 514 -10.35 12.27 4.34
N VAL A 515 -11.20 13.25 4.06
CA VAL A 515 -12.37 13.58 4.90
C VAL A 515 -13.36 12.40 4.96
N MET A 516 -13.59 11.72 3.83
CA MET A 516 -14.47 10.55 3.77
C MET A 516 -13.92 9.39 4.60
N LEU A 517 -12.63 9.11 4.49
CA LEU A 517 -11.97 8.07 5.26
C LEU A 517 -11.91 8.39 6.74
N GLU A 518 -11.58 9.62 7.13
CA GLU A 518 -11.57 10.01 8.54
C GLU A 518 -12.93 9.74 9.19
N ARG A 519 -14.03 10.10 8.51
CA ARG A 519 -15.38 9.80 9.01
C ARG A 519 -15.67 8.30 9.18
N LYS A 520 -15.18 7.46 8.26
CA LYS A 520 -15.42 6.01 8.30
C LYS A 520 -14.49 5.27 9.28
N LEU A 521 -13.25 5.73 9.41
CA LEU A 521 -12.21 5.06 10.18
C LEU A 521 -12.10 5.58 11.62
N PHE A 522 -12.52 6.82 11.90
CA PHE A 522 -12.48 7.39 13.25
C PHE A 522 -13.12 6.50 14.33
N PRO A 523 -14.30 5.87 14.11
CA PRO A 523 -14.91 4.98 15.11
C PRO A 523 -14.07 3.75 15.45
N ILE A 524 -13.19 3.31 14.53
CA ILE A 524 -12.35 2.11 14.68
C ILE A 524 -10.87 2.45 14.91
N LYS A 525 -10.51 3.74 15.01
CA LYS A 525 -9.12 4.21 15.18
C LYS A 525 -8.41 3.55 16.35
N THR A 526 -9.03 3.56 17.53
CA THR A 526 -8.45 2.95 18.74
C THR A 526 -8.27 1.44 18.59
N HIS A 527 -9.18 0.77 17.88
CA HIS A 527 -9.08 -0.66 17.62
C HIS A 527 -7.94 -0.97 16.66
N ILE A 528 -7.74 -0.16 15.61
CA ILE A 528 -6.62 -0.27 14.67
C ILE A 528 -5.28 -0.18 15.42
N GLU A 529 -5.09 0.83 16.29
CA GLU A 529 -3.85 0.97 17.06
C GLU A 529 -3.64 -0.23 18.00
N GLN A 530 -4.71 -0.71 18.67
CA GLN A 530 -4.62 -1.89 19.52
C GLN A 530 -4.23 -3.17 18.77
N LEU A 531 -4.75 -3.38 17.56
CA LEU A 531 -4.41 -4.54 16.73
C LEU A 531 -2.93 -4.53 16.34
N VAL A 532 -2.42 -3.34 15.96
CA VAL A 532 -1.01 -3.16 15.57
C VAL A 532 -0.07 -3.30 16.77
N GLU A 533 -0.49 -2.89 17.97
CA GLU A 533 0.34 -2.96 19.18
C GLU A 533 0.32 -4.32 19.92
N ARG A 534 -0.79 -5.07 19.85
CA ARG A 534 -0.98 -6.30 20.64
C ARG A 534 -0.47 -7.57 19.96
N GLU A 535 -0.53 -7.64 18.64
CA GLU A 535 -0.27 -8.87 17.89
C GLU A 535 0.95 -8.74 16.98
N ALA A 536 1.89 -9.67 17.12
CA ALA A 536 3.05 -9.73 16.23
C ALA A 536 2.71 -10.50 14.95
N GLY A 537 2.89 -9.87 13.79
CA GLY A 537 2.92 -10.55 12.50
C GLY A 537 1.56 -10.72 11.80
N SER A 538 1.35 -11.89 11.16
CA SER A 538 0.28 -12.13 10.18
C SER A 538 -1.15 -12.08 10.72
N ASN A 539 -1.34 -12.27 12.03
CA ASN A 539 -2.69 -12.24 12.64
C ASN A 539 -3.23 -10.81 12.71
N ALA A 540 -2.41 -9.85 13.15
CA ALA A 540 -2.74 -8.42 13.16
C ALA A 540 -3.16 -7.94 11.77
N GLU A 541 -2.44 -8.37 10.73
CA GLU A 541 -2.74 -8.02 9.33
C GLU A 541 -4.12 -8.54 8.91
N GLN A 542 -4.44 -9.81 9.18
CA GLN A 542 -5.73 -10.40 8.79
C GLN A 542 -6.90 -9.75 9.53
N GLU A 543 -6.76 -9.47 10.82
CA GLU A 543 -7.78 -8.78 11.61
C GLU A 543 -7.98 -7.33 11.17
N LEU A 544 -6.90 -6.63 10.81
CA LEU A 544 -6.98 -5.30 10.19
C LEU A 544 -7.70 -5.36 8.84
N ILE A 545 -7.41 -6.35 7.99
CA ILE A 545 -8.09 -6.53 6.70
C ILE A 545 -9.60 -6.72 6.92
N GLN A 546 -9.99 -7.60 7.84
CA GLN A 546 -11.41 -7.85 8.14
C GLN A 546 -12.10 -6.58 8.68
N THR A 547 -11.44 -5.88 9.60
CA THR A 547 -11.94 -4.66 10.22
C THR A 547 -12.14 -3.54 9.19
N LEU A 548 -11.15 -3.32 8.33
CA LEU A 548 -11.21 -2.29 7.28
C LEU A 548 -12.20 -2.64 6.18
N ASN A 549 -12.31 -3.92 5.77
CA ASN A 549 -13.34 -4.33 4.83
C ASN A 549 -14.73 -4.02 5.40
N LYS A 550 -15.04 -4.40 6.64
CA LYS A 550 -16.35 -4.12 7.25
C LYS A 550 -16.68 -2.62 7.33
N ALA A 551 -15.67 -1.76 7.45
CA ALA A 551 -15.86 -0.32 7.57
C ALA A 551 -15.98 0.40 6.21
N LEU A 552 -15.35 -0.14 5.16
CA LEU A 552 -15.15 0.58 3.89
C LEU A 552 -15.87 -0.06 2.69
N VAL A 553 -16.11 -1.37 2.74
CA VAL A 553 -16.70 -2.23 1.71
C VAL A 553 -18.04 -2.74 2.19
#